data_AF-A0A484ZR37-F1
#
_entry.id   AF-A0A484ZR37-F1
#
_cell.length_a   1.000
_cell.length_b   1.000
_cell.length_c   1.000
_cell.angle_alpha   90.00
_cell.angle_beta   90.00
_cell.angle_gamma   90.00
#
_symmetry.space_group_name_H-M   'P 1'
#
loop_
_entity.id
_entity.type
_entity.pdbx_description
1 polymer ?
#
loop_
_entity_poly.entity_id
_entity_poly.type
_entity_poly.pdbx_seq_one_letter_code
_entity_poly.pdbx_strand_id
1 'polypeptide(L)'
;MPIDNDNDDYTINKAREILSQRLYHSPALTHTDDTASFLALKLGQREQEVFAIILLNNQHQVIQYLEVFTGTINETSIYPREVVKLALKHNAAATILAHNHPSGLAEPSAADKSITTRLQQALALVDVTVLDHVVVGGGNTVSFAQRGVAAMTTNPLTLTCDLPIFIPLIKILSGHIRQHPNAFSITLNYRSPDYSAESGGYRPVEIRLERQRDKADGWTICYVTEFSYYGPPGYQELDRAIDFDFSIGTGYQAHLPPEPISRYAALFCLWQRNFSRYHGLGIYQCQVSLEEHE
;
A
#
# COMPACT_ATOMS: atom_id res chain seq x y z
N MET A 1 -50.42 1.19 9.08
CA MET A 1 -49.96 2.59 9.10
C MET A 1 -49.01 2.77 7.93
N PRO A 2 -49.18 3.80 7.08
CA PRO A 2 -48.20 4.08 6.05
C PRO A 2 -46.89 4.46 6.73
N ILE A 3 -45.79 3.86 6.31
CA ILE A 3 -44.45 4.31 6.71
C ILE A 3 -44.25 5.64 6.00
N ASP A 4 -44.01 6.70 6.77
CA ASP A 4 -43.97 8.08 6.30
C ASP A 4 -42.64 8.35 5.56
N ASN A 5 -42.50 7.81 4.35
CA ASN A 5 -41.28 7.86 3.53
C ASN A 5 -40.80 9.30 3.25
N ASP A 6 -41.70 10.29 3.24
CA ASP A 6 -41.35 11.69 2.94
C ASP A 6 -40.44 12.31 4.01
N ASN A 7 -40.57 11.90 5.28
CA ASN A 7 -39.73 12.41 6.37
C ASN A 7 -38.33 11.76 6.38
N ASP A 8 -38.24 10.50 5.94
CA ASP A 8 -36.98 9.77 5.82
C ASP A 8 -36.15 10.29 4.63
N ASP A 9 -36.78 10.50 3.47
CA ASP A 9 -36.11 11.07 2.29
C ASP A 9 -35.63 12.50 2.53
N TYR A 10 -36.41 13.33 3.24
CA TYR A 10 -35.97 14.65 3.66
C TYR A 10 -34.75 14.58 4.58
N THR A 11 -34.76 13.66 5.55
CA THR A 11 -33.65 13.47 6.50
C THR A 11 -32.37 13.00 5.79
N ILE A 12 -32.48 12.05 4.87
CA ILE A 12 -31.35 11.55 4.07
C ILE A 12 -30.78 12.65 3.17
N ASN A 13 -31.63 13.42 2.51
CA ASN A 13 -31.18 14.52 1.65
C ASN A 13 -30.47 15.61 2.45
N LYS A 14 -30.99 15.96 3.63
CA LYS A 14 -30.34 16.91 4.54
C LYS A 14 -29.00 16.39 5.08
N ALA A 15 -28.92 15.09 5.41
CA ALA A 15 -27.65 14.46 5.80
C ALA A 15 -26.62 14.48 4.65
N ARG A 16 -27.04 14.20 3.41
CA ARG A 16 -26.19 14.30 2.20
C ARG A 16 -25.69 15.72 1.99
N GLU A 17 -26.52 16.73 2.21
CA GLU A 17 -26.12 18.13 2.08
C GLU A 17 -25.07 18.50 3.12
N ILE A 18 -25.30 18.18 4.41
CA ILE A 18 -24.36 18.45 5.50
C ILE A 18 -23.01 17.77 5.25
N LEU A 19 -23.02 16.50 4.84
CA LEU A 19 -21.79 15.76 4.57
C LEU A 19 -21.07 16.24 3.31
N SER A 20 -21.82 16.65 2.27
CA SER A 20 -21.22 17.30 1.10
C SER A 20 -20.54 18.62 1.51
N GLN A 21 -21.20 19.45 2.32
CA GLN A 21 -20.62 20.70 2.82
C GLN A 21 -19.35 20.43 3.61
N ARG A 22 -19.36 19.46 4.53
CA ARG A 22 -18.15 19.06 5.28
C ARG A 22 -17.03 18.59 4.36
N LEU A 23 -17.34 17.78 3.35
CA LEU A 23 -16.38 17.26 2.39
C LEU A 23 -15.68 18.40 1.59
N TYR A 24 -16.45 19.36 1.08
CA TYR A 24 -15.93 20.46 0.26
C TYR A 24 -15.32 21.62 1.08
N HIS A 25 -15.71 21.81 2.34
CA HIS A 25 -15.21 22.88 3.20
C HIS A 25 -14.16 22.41 4.22
N SER A 26 -13.81 21.12 4.22
CA SER A 26 -12.74 20.63 5.07
C SER A 26 -11.39 21.19 4.58
N PRO A 27 -10.54 21.71 5.47
CA PRO A 27 -9.22 22.22 5.11
C PRO A 27 -8.31 21.15 4.49
N ALA A 28 -8.58 19.86 4.75
CA ALA A 28 -8.05 18.70 4.04
C ALA A 28 -8.90 17.45 4.36
N LEU A 29 -8.93 16.44 3.49
CA LEU A 29 -9.48 15.12 3.80
C LEU A 29 -8.55 14.38 4.78
N THR A 30 -8.60 14.74 6.07
CA THR A 30 -7.77 14.13 7.12
C THR A 30 -8.46 12.99 7.86
N HIS A 31 -9.79 12.88 7.74
CA HIS A 31 -10.58 11.82 8.37
C HIS A 31 -11.15 10.88 7.30
N THR A 32 -10.71 9.62 7.32
CA THR A 32 -11.25 8.55 6.45
C THR A 32 -12.75 8.35 6.64
N ASP A 33 -13.26 8.59 7.83
CA ASP A 33 -14.66 8.35 8.19
C ASP A 33 -15.63 9.31 7.50
N ASP A 34 -15.22 10.55 7.22
CA ASP A 34 -16.03 11.53 6.50
C ASP A 34 -16.17 11.14 5.03
N THR A 35 -15.08 10.66 4.42
CA THR A 35 -15.09 10.16 3.03
C THR A 35 -15.94 8.89 2.92
N ALA A 36 -15.76 7.96 3.85
CA ALA A 36 -16.56 6.73 3.94
C ALA A 36 -18.05 7.04 4.10
N SER A 37 -18.42 7.93 5.04
CA SER A 37 -19.81 8.31 5.30
C SER A 37 -20.44 9.00 4.09
N PHE A 38 -19.70 9.90 3.44
CA PHE A 38 -20.15 10.56 2.21
C PHE A 38 -20.40 9.54 1.09
N LEU A 39 -19.46 8.62 0.85
CA LEU A 39 -19.58 7.60 -0.19
C LEU A 39 -20.69 6.58 0.12
N ALA A 40 -20.85 6.18 1.39
CA ALA A 40 -21.93 5.31 1.84
C ALA A 40 -23.31 5.92 1.50
N LEU A 41 -23.51 7.20 1.78
CA LEU A 41 -24.75 7.89 1.43
C LEU A 41 -24.91 8.11 -0.08
N LYS A 42 -23.83 8.39 -0.81
CA LYS A 42 -23.92 8.67 -2.25
C LYS A 42 -24.18 7.43 -3.08
N LEU A 43 -23.49 6.34 -2.76
CA LEU A 43 -23.44 5.11 -3.56
C LEU A 43 -24.25 3.95 -2.94
N GLY A 44 -24.50 3.96 -1.63
CA GLY A 44 -25.08 2.80 -0.93
C GLY A 44 -26.51 2.43 -1.30
N GLN A 45 -27.28 3.37 -1.87
CA GLN A 45 -28.65 3.11 -2.38
C GLN A 45 -28.71 2.93 -3.89
N ARG A 46 -27.57 2.85 -4.59
CA ARG A 46 -27.56 2.65 -6.04
C ARG A 46 -27.88 1.18 -6.36
N GLU A 47 -28.96 0.97 -7.11
CA GLU A 47 -29.38 -0.37 -7.58
C GLU A 47 -28.44 -0.96 -8.64
N GLN A 48 -27.70 -0.09 -9.33
CA GLN A 48 -26.69 -0.46 -10.31
C GLN A 48 -25.30 -0.19 -9.75
N GLU A 49 -24.30 -0.93 -10.21
CA GLU A 49 -22.90 -0.59 -9.91
C GLU A 49 -22.56 0.76 -10.54
N VAL A 50 -21.99 1.65 -9.73
CA VAL A 50 -21.56 2.99 -10.12
C VAL A 50 -20.10 3.13 -9.72
N PHE A 51 -19.24 3.47 -10.67
CA PHE A 51 -17.85 3.84 -10.39
C PHE A 51 -17.72 5.35 -10.35
N ALA A 52 -17.16 5.87 -9.26
CA ALA A 52 -17.00 7.28 -9.01
C ALA A 52 -15.55 7.63 -8.63
N ILE A 53 -15.20 8.91 -8.78
CA ILE A 53 -13.92 9.47 -8.38
C ILE A 53 -14.14 10.76 -7.59
N ILE A 54 -13.31 10.96 -6.57
CA ILE A 54 -13.16 12.23 -5.85
C ILE A 54 -11.80 12.80 -6.24
N LEU A 55 -11.81 13.94 -6.93
CA LEU A 55 -10.63 14.65 -7.38
C LEU A 55 -10.16 15.62 -6.29
N LEU A 56 -8.85 15.67 -6.04
CA LEU A 56 -8.23 16.38 -4.94
C LEU A 56 -7.10 17.30 -5.42
N ASN A 57 -6.93 18.44 -4.75
CA ASN A 57 -5.77 19.31 -4.97
C ASN A 57 -4.53 18.85 -4.18
N ASN A 58 -3.43 19.59 -4.28
CA ASN A 58 -2.17 19.30 -3.59
C ASN A 58 -2.27 19.31 -2.05
N GLN A 59 -3.32 19.93 -1.49
CA GLN A 59 -3.61 19.95 -0.05
C GLN A 59 -4.64 18.88 0.35
N HIS A 60 -4.95 17.94 -0.54
CA HIS A 60 -5.97 16.91 -0.36
C HIS A 60 -7.37 17.49 -0.06
N GLN A 61 -7.67 18.68 -0.59
CA GLN A 61 -9.01 19.26 -0.54
C GLN A 61 -9.81 18.80 -1.75
N VAL A 62 -11.11 18.57 -1.56
CA VAL A 62 -11.99 18.10 -2.64
C VAL A 62 -12.21 19.20 -3.68
N ILE A 63 -11.79 18.90 -4.91
CA ILE A 63 -12.10 19.69 -6.10
C ILE A 63 -13.49 19.30 -6.59
N GLN A 64 -13.75 18.01 -6.79
CA GLN A 64 -15.00 17.53 -7.38
C GLN A 64 -15.22 16.03 -7.14
N TYR A 65 -16.47 15.64 -6.90
CA TYR A 65 -16.95 14.25 -7.01
C TYR A 65 -17.62 14.01 -8.37
N LEU A 66 -17.28 12.92 -9.05
CA LEU A 66 -17.82 12.57 -10.37
C LEU A 66 -18.16 11.07 -10.43
N GLU A 67 -19.34 10.74 -10.95
CA GLU A 67 -19.70 9.37 -11.35
C GLU A 67 -19.24 9.16 -12.79
N VAL A 68 -18.32 8.22 -12.99
CA VAL A 68 -17.59 8.02 -14.25
C VAL A 68 -18.22 6.89 -15.07
N PHE A 69 -18.82 5.91 -14.41
CA PHE A 69 -19.46 4.77 -15.07
C PHE A 69 -20.67 4.27 -14.27
N THR A 70 -21.70 3.80 -14.99
CA THR A 70 -22.89 3.14 -14.43
C THR A 70 -23.18 1.85 -15.20
N GLY A 71 -23.38 0.74 -14.48
CA GLY A 71 -23.58 -0.61 -15.05
C GLY A 71 -22.61 -1.62 -14.44
N THR A 72 -22.68 -2.90 -14.84
CA THR A 72 -21.79 -3.94 -14.29
C THR A 72 -20.32 -3.62 -14.57
N ILE A 73 -19.52 -3.52 -13.50
CA ILE A 73 -18.08 -3.33 -13.47
C ILE A 73 -17.44 -4.68 -13.82
N ASN A 74 -17.54 -5.04 -15.09
CA ASN A 74 -16.59 -5.98 -15.67
C ASN A 74 -15.28 -5.23 -15.98
N GLU A 75 -14.12 -5.92 -15.96
CA GLU A 75 -12.79 -5.33 -16.26
C GLU A 75 -12.74 -4.49 -17.56
N THR A 76 -13.69 -4.71 -18.47
CA THR A 76 -13.82 -4.05 -19.78
C THR A 76 -14.55 -2.70 -19.76
N SER A 77 -15.16 -2.29 -18.65
CA SER A 77 -16.09 -1.15 -18.61
C SER A 77 -15.44 0.19 -18.25
N ILE A 78 -14.36 0.18 -17.45
CA ILE A 78 -13.70 1.41 -16.97
C ILE A 78 -12.41 1.64 -17.78
N TYR A 79 -12.38 2.74 -18.54
CA TYR A 79 -11.24 3.09 -19.37
C TYR A 79 -10.32 4.08 -18.63
N PRO A 80 -9.05 3.71 -18.33
CA PRO A 80 -8.12 4.60 -17.63
C PRO A 80 -7.94 5.96 -18.29
N ARG A 81 -7.99 6.01 -19.63
CA ARG A 81 -7.90 7.28 -20.38
C ARG A 81 -8.99 8.29 -20.01
N GLU A 82 -10.21 7.84 -19.69
CA GLU A 82 -11.31 8.75 -19.33
C GLU A 82 -11.10 9.30 -17.92
N VAL A 83 -10.62 8.47 -16.99
CA VAL A 83 -10.26 8.91 -15.63
C VAL A 83 -9.08 9.89 -15.68
N VAL A 84 -8.04 9.61 -16.48
CA VAL A 84 -6.89 10.51 -16.66
C VAL A 84 -7.32 11.86 -17.25
N LYS A 85 -8.20 11.86 -18.28
CA LYS A 85 -8.75 13.10 -18.83
C LYS A 85 -9.47 13.93 -17.76
N LEU A 86 -10.27 13.30 -16.90
CA LEU A 86 -10.98 14.00 -15.83
C LEU A 86 -10.01 14.59 -14.81
N ALA A 87 -9.02 13.81 -14.36
CA ALA A 87 -8.02 14.28 -13.43
C ALA A 87 -7.26 15.51 -13.97
N LEU A 88 -6.79 15.44 -15.22
CA LEU A 88 -6.11 16.56 -15.89
C LEU A 88 -7.03 17.77 -16.10
N LYS A 89 -8.26 17.55 -16.57
CA LYS A 89 -9.25 18.61 -16.80
C LYS A 89 -9.51 19.44 -15.55
N HIS A 90 -9.50 18.80 -14.38
CA HIS A 90 -9.77 19.43 -13.09
C HIS A 90 -8.50 19.84 -12.34
N ASN A 91 -7.30 19.67 -12.93
CA ASN A 91 -6.01 19.92 -12.27
C ASN A 91 -5.88 19.18 -10.93
N ALA A 92 -6.34 17.94 -10.88
CA ALA A 92 -6.23 17.11 -9.70
C ALA A 92 -4.78 16.68 -9.48
N ALA A 93 -4.30 16.77 -8.25
CA ALA A 93 -3.01 16.20 -7.82
C ALA A 93 -3.17 14.79 -7.23
N ALA A 94 -4.38 14.49 -6.74
CA ALA A 94 -4.71 13.19 -6.19
C ALA A 94 -6.17 12.82 -6.45
N THR A 95 -6.50 11.55 -6.30
CA THR A 95 -7.87 11.05 -6.42
C THR A 95 -8.16 9.91 -5.43
N ILE A 96 -9.41 9.82 -5.02
CA ILE A 96 -9.97 8.63 -4.36
C ILE A 96 -10.93 7.96 -5.35
N LEU A 97 -10.78 6.66 -5.54
CA LEU A 97 -11.69 5.85 -6.36
C LEU A 97 -12.80 5.31 -5.48
N ALA A 98 -14.00 5.10 -6.02
CA ALA A 98 -15.06 4.44 -5.29
C ALA A 98 -16.01 3.67 -6.21
N HIS A 99 -16.61 2.60 -5.71
CA HIS A 99 -17.77 1.99 -6.36
C HIS A 99 -18.68 1.30 -5.36
N ASN A 100 -19.95 1.09 -5.73
CA ASN A 100 -20.85 0.22 -4.96
C ASN A 100 -20.97 -1.18 -5.57
N HIS A 101 -21.27 -2.16 -4.71
CA HIS A 101 -21.79 -3.47 -5.09
C HIS A 101 -23.29 -3.54 -4.72
N PRO A 102 -24.21 -3.63 -5.70
CA PRO A 102 -25.65 -3.81 -5.46
C PRO A 102 -26.01 -5.05 -4.66
N SER A 103 -25.12 -6.06 -4.65
CA SER A 103 -25.24 -7.26 -3.82
C SER A 103 -25.25 -6.94 -2.32
N GLY A 104 -24.80 -5.75 -1.94
CA GLY A 104 -24.71 -5.30 -0.56
C GLY A 104 -23.44 -5.76 0.17
N LEU A 105 -22.56 -6.53 -0.48
CA LEU A 105 -21.28 -6.95 0.09
C LEU A 105 -20.19 -5.96 -0.33
N ALA A 106 -19.50 -5.33 0.63
CA ALA A 106 -18.41 -4.40 0.33
C ALA A 106 -17.06 -5.10 0.06
N GLU A 107 -17.05 -6.41 -0.23
CA GLU A 107 -15.83 -7.20 -0.40
C GLU A 107 -15.25 -7.01 -1.82
N PRO A 108 -14.02 -6.49 -1.98
CA PRO A 108 -13.44 -6.25 -3.30
C PRO A 108 -13.11 -7.55 -4.03
N SER A 109 -13.59 -7.63 -5.27
CA SER A 109 -13.31 -8.72 -6.19
C SER A 109 -11.88 -8.66 -6.77
N ALA A 110 -11.48 -9.71 -7.48
CA ALA A 110 -10.23 -9.69 -8.24
C ALA A 110 -10.23 -8.64 -9.35
N ALA A 111 -11.38 -8.42 -9.99
CA ALA A 111 -11.56 -7.38 -11.02
C ALA A 111 -11.35 -5.99 -10.44
N ASP A 112 -11.87 -5.72 -9.23
CA ASP A 112 -11.70 -4.44 -8.53
C ASP A 112 -10.21 -4.16 -8.27
N LYS A 113 -9.45 -5.17 -7.83
CA LYS A 113 -8.00 -5.05 -7.60
C LYS A 113 -7.22 -4.80 -8.89
N SER A 114 -7.59 -5.50 -9.95
CA SER A 114 -6.99 -5.35 -11.28
C SER A 114 -7.20 -3.94 -11.84
N ILE A 115 -8.44 -3.45 -11.85
CA ILE A 115 -8.74 -2.09 -12.36
C ILE A 115 -8.11 -1.00 -11.50
N THR A 116 -8.08 -1.18 -10.17
CA THR A 116 -7.38 -0.24 -9.25
C THR A 116 -5.92 -0.11 -9.64
N THR A 117 -5.22 -1.24 -9.82
CA THR A 117 -3.80 -1.27 -10.16
C THR A 117 -3.55 -0.60 -11.50
N ARG A 118 -4.42 -0.84 -12.49
CA ARG A 118 -4.33 -0.23 -13.81
C ARG A 118 -4.54 1.28 -13.77
N LEU A 119 -5.51 1.77 -12.98
CA LEU A 119 -5.76 3.19 -12.79
C LEU A 119 -4.62 3.88 -12.05
N GLN A 120 -4.08 3.26 -11.01
CA GLN A 120 -2.89 3.72 -10.30
C GLN A 120 -1.70 3.93 -11.25
N GLN A 121 -1.42 2.94 -12.10
CA GLN A 121 -0.34 3.02 -13.08
C GLN A 121 -0.57 4.14 -14.10
N ALA A 122 -1.79 4.28 -14.62
CA ALA A 122 -2.11 5.29 -15.62
C ALA A 122 -2.06 6.72 -15.07
N LEU A 123 -2.59 6.95 -13.87
CA LEU A 123 -2.61 8.26 -13.22
C LEU A 123 -1.21 8.68 -12.74
N ALA A 124 -0.36 7.72 -12.34
CA ALA A 124 1.02 8.00 -11.99
C ALA A 124 1.86 8.55 -13.16
N LEU A 125 1.49 8.24 -14.42
CA LEU A 125 2.18 8.80 -15.60
C LEU A 125 1.95 10.30 -15.79
N VAL A 126 0.96 10.86 -15.10
CA VAL A 126 0.61 12.29 -15.15
C VAL A 126 0.64 12.92 -13.76
N ASP A 127 1.45 12.34 -12.85
CA ASP A 127 1.68 12.82 -11.49
C ASP A 127 0.41 12.97 -10.63
N VAL A 128 -0.62 12.14 -10.89
CA VAL A 128 -1.85 12.10 -10.07
C VAL A 128 -1.82 10.86 -9.17
N THR A 129 -1.84 11.08 -7.85
CA THR A 129 -1.77 10.00 -6.86
C THR A 129 -3.17 9.43 -6.57
N VAL A 130 -3.34 8.11 -6.66
CA VAL A 130 -4.54 7.44 -6.13
C VAL A 130 -4.33 7.19 -4.64
N LEU A 131 -5.04 7.91 -3.78
CA LEU A 131 -4.91 7.78 -2.33
C LEU A 131 -5.61 6.54 -1.78
N ASP A 132 -6.76 6.19 -2.37
CA ASP A 132 -7.57 5.09 -1.90
C ASP A 132 -8.54 4.59 -2.99
N HIS A 133 -9.09 3.40 -2.77
CA HIS A 133 -10.25 2.87 -3.48
C HIS A 133 -11.27 2.33 -2.48
N VAL A 134 -12.47 2.89 -2.45
CA VAL A 134 -13.53 2.54 -1.48
C VAL A 134 -14.65 1.75 -2.16
N VAL A 135 -14.92 0.54 -1.67
CA VAL A 135 -16.09 -0.27 -2.05
C VAL A 135 -17.22 0.01 -1.07
N VAL A 136 -18.43 0.22 -1.59
CA VAL A 136 -19.64 0.48 -0.80
C VAL A 136 -20.61 -0.70 -0.97
N GLY A 137 -21.10 -1.26 0.13
CA GLY A 137 -22.06 -2.37 0.09
C GLY A 137 -22.91 -2.42 1.36
N GLY A 138 -24.22 -2.46 1.20
CA GLY A 138 -25.16 -2.74 2.31
C GLY A 138 -25.09 -1.70 3.44
N GLY A 139 -24.79 -0.44 3.11
CA GLY A 139 -24.58 0.65 4.07
C GLY A 139 -23.19 0.68 4.71
N ASN A 140 -22.33 -0.30 4.42
CA ASN A 140 -20.94 -0.34 4.87
C ASN A 140 -19.99 0.10 3.76
N THR A 141 -18.77 0.46 4.16
CA THR A 141 -17.69 0.77 3.23
C THR A 141 -16.44 -0.01 3.56
N VAL A 142 -15.64 -0.27 2.54
CA VAL A 142 -14.38 -0.98 2.62
C VAL A 142 -13.37 -0.18 1.81
N SER A 143 -12.37 0.38 2.47
CA SER A 143 -11.27 1.08 1.81
C SER A 143 -10.14 0.09 1.49
N PHE A 144 -9.54 0.19 0.30
CA PHE A 144 -8.39 -0.61 -0.10
C PHE A 144 -7.14 -0.19 0.65
N ALA A 145 -6.97 1.12 0.89
CA ALA A 145 -5.92 1.65 1.74
C ALA A 145 -6.12 1.14 3.16
N GLN A 146 -7.35 1.24 3.69
CA GLN A 146 -7.71 0.69 4.98
C GLN A 146 -7.59 -0.81 5.00
N ARG A 147 -7.84 -1.62 3.97
CA ARG A 147 -7.60 -3.08 4.02
C ARG A 147 -6.13 -3.45 3.87
N GLY A 148 -5.37 -2.62 3.17
CA GLY A 148 -3.91 -2.60 3.29
C GLY A 148 -3.44 -2.26 4.70
N VAL A 149 -4.29 -1.60 5.50
CA VAL A 149 -4.07 -1.17 6.90
C VAL A 149 -4.93 -1.97 7.92
N ALA A 150 -5.91 -2.78 7.55
CA ALA A 150 -6.95 -3.41 8.41
C ALA A 150 -6.76 -4.92 8.47
N ALA A 151 -5.71 -5.42 7.81
CA ALA A 151 -4.86 -6.40 8.47
C ALA A 151 -4.27 -5.87 9.81
N MET A 152 -4.44 -4.58 10.18
CA MET A 152 -3.97 -3.99 11.44
C MET A 152 -5.10 -3.47 12.37
N THR A 153 -6.17 -4.23 12.60
CA THR A 153 -7.07 -4.02 13.78
C THR A 153 -6.87 -5.06 14.88
N THR A 154 -5.62 -5.43 15.08
CA THR A 154 -4.98 -5.55 16.40
C THR A 154 -3.90 -4.47 16.38
N ASN A 155 -3.58 -3.81 17.51
CA ASN A 155 -2.54 -2.76 17.66
C ASN A 155 -1.58 -2.69 16.46
N PRO A 156 -1.51 -1.58 15.70
CA PRO A 156 -0.82 -1.61 14.43
C PRO A 156 0.64 -1.95 14.63
N LEU A 157 1.00 -3.14 14.11
CA LEU A 157 2.37 -3.60 14.01
C LEU A 157 3.21 -2.43 13.51
N THR A 158 4.11 -1.96 14.37
CA THR A 158 4.94 -0.81 14.09
C THR A 158 6.29 -1.32 13.64
N LEU A 159 6.66 -1.08 12.39
CA LEU A 159 7.96 -1.47 11.84
C LEU A 159 8.83 -0.23 11.65
N THR A 160 10.01 -0.20 12.25
CA THR A 160 10.89 0.98 12.26
C THR A 160 12.33 0.66 11.88
N CYS A 161 13.02 1.67 11.32
CA CYS A 161 14.47 1.75 11.19
C CYS A 161 14.87 3.23 11.03
N ASP A 162 16.17 3.53 11.00
CA ASP A 162 16.68 4.92 10.92
C ASP A 162 16.45 5.60 9.56
N LEU A 163 15.99 4.85 8.55
CA LEU A 163 15.67 5.37 7.21
C LEU A 163 14.19 5.18 6.86
N PRO A 164 13.65 5.97 5.90
CA PRO A 164 12.28 5.79 5.43
C PRO A 164 12.04 4.41 4.84
N ILE A 165 10.95 3.76 5.30
CA ILE A 165 10.50 2.45 4.80
C ILE A 165 9.25 2.64 3.96
N PHE A 166 9.22 2.06 2.76
CA PHE A 166 8.06 2.19 1.86
C PHE A 166 7.03 1.08 2.08
N ILE A 167 5.76 1.40 1.79
CA ILE A 167 4.61 0.50 1.97
C ILE A 167 4.82 -0.92 1.41
N PRO A 168 5.41 -1.12 0.21
CA PRO A 168 5.63 -2.47 -0.31
C PRO A 168 6.54 -3.33 0.58
N LEU A 169 7.63 -2.76 1.09
CA LEU A 169 8.54 -3.48 1.99
C LEU A 169 7.87 -3.74 3.34
N ILE A 170 7.15 -2.76 3.88
CA ILE A 170 6.36 -2.93 5.13
C ILE A 170 5.40 -4.12 5.00
N LYS A 171 4.70 -4.25 3.86
CA LYS A 171 3.77 -5.36 3.61
C LYS A 171 4.46 -6.72 3.57
N ILE A 172 5.61 -6.83 2.90
CA ILE A 172 6.41 -8.06 2.83
C ILE A 172 6.81 -8.49 4.25
N LEU A 173 7.44 -7.58 5.00
CA LEU A 173 7.99 -7.88 6.33
C LEU A 173 6.88 -8.12 7.36
N SER A 174 5.81 -7.33 7.33
CA SER A 174 4.65 -7.54 8.21
C SER A 174 3.96 -8.87 7.96
N GLY A 175 3.98 -9.38 6.72
CA GLY A 175 3.46 -10.70 6.38
C GLY A 175 4.19 -11.82 7.15
N HIS A 176 5.53 -11.77 7.15
CA HIS A 176 6.35 -12.71 7.92
C HIS A 176 6.14 -12.55 9.43
N ILE A 177 6.13 -11.32 9.95
CA ILE A 177 5.91 -11.09 11.39
C ILE A 177 4.57 -11.67 11.86
N ARG A 178 3.49 -11.48 11.09
CA ARG A 178 2.17 -12.02 11.43
C ARG A 178 2.10 -13.54 11.41
N GLN A 179 2.91 -14.19 10.57
CA GLN A 179 3.03 -15.65 10.53
C GLN A 179 3.76 -16.21 11.75
N HIS A 180 4.51 -15.39 12.48
CA HIS A 180 5.36 -15.80 13.60
C HIS A 180 5.10 -14.94 14.85
N PRO A 181 3.91 -15.01 15.46
CA PRO A 181 3.51 -14.15 16.58
C PRO A 181 4.32 -14.36 17.87
N ASN A 182 5.00 -15.50 18.02
CA ASN A 182 5.81 -15.82 19.20
C ASN A 182 7.30 -15.54 19.02
N ALA A 183 7.73 -15.19 17.81
CA ALA A 183 9.14 -14.90 17.54
C ALA A 183 9.55 -13.57 18.20
N PHE A 184 10.74 -13.56 18.78
CA PHE A 184 11.43 -12.35 19.21
C PHE A 184 12.35 -11.81 18.11
N SER A 185 12.97 -12.70 17.32
CA SER A 185 13.71 -12.34 16.12
C SER A 185 13.31 -13.20 14.92
N ILE A 186 13.33 -12.59 13.74
CA ILE A 186 13.06 -13.23 12.45
C ILE A 186 14.19 -12.85 11.50
N THR A 187 14.88 -13.85 10.94
CA THR A 187 15.87 -13.66 9.87
C THR A 187 15.31 -14.26 8.57
N LEU A 188 15.16 -13.41 7.56
CA LEU A 188 14.59 -13.73 6.26
C LEU A 188 15.71 -13.83 5.24
N ASN A 189 15.85 -15.00 4.61
CA ASN A 189 16.89 -15.30 3.63
C ASN A 189 16.24 -15.52 2.26
N TYR A 190 16.30 -14.51 1.39
CA TYR A 190 15.76 -14.54 0.03
C TYR A 190 16.84 -14.98 -0.96
N ARG A 191 16.59 -16.06 -1.72
CA ARG A 191 17.49 -16.57 -2.75
C ARG A 191 16.76 -16.82 -4.07
N SER A 192 17.39 -16.40 -5.16
CA SER A 192 16.97 -16.78 -6.51
C SER A 192 17.59 -18.15 -6.84
N PRO A 193 16.82 -19.16 -7.27
CA PRO A 193 17.36 -20.50 -7.55
C PRO A 193 18.42 -20.54 -8.66
N ASP A 194 18.41 -19.55 -9.55
CA ASP A 194 19.31 -19.41 -10.70
C ASP A 194 20.54 -18.53 -10.42
N TYR A 195 20.67 -17.98 -9.19
CA TYR A 195 21.80 -17.13 -8.85
C TYR A 195 23.09 -17.95 -8.66
N SER A 196 24.08 -17.71 -9.51
CA SER A 196 25.39 -18.37 -9.46
C SER A 196 26.54 -17.40 -9.76
N ALA A 197 27.78 -17.85 -9.51
CA ALA A 197 28.97 -17.06 -9.83
C ALA A 197 29.21 -16.97 -11.35
N GLU A 198 28.73 -17.96 -12.11
CA GLU A 198 28.95 -18.10 -13.55
C GLU A 198 27.91 -17.35 -14.37
N SER A 199 26.64 -17.45 -13.99
CA SER A 199 25.51 -16.86 -14.74
C SER A 199 24.98 -15.56 -14.13
N GLY A 200 25.44 -15.18 -12.93
CA GLY A 200 24.84 -14.08 -12.19
C GLY A 200 23.39 -14.39 -11.83
N GLY A 201 22.53 -13.38 -11.85
CA GLY A 201 21.11 -13.48 -11.52
C GLY A 201 20.69 -12.44 -10.47
N TYR A 202 19.58 -12.72 -9.79
CA TYR A 202 19.10 -11.85 -8.71
C TYR A 202 19.84 -12.14 -7.41
N ARG A 203 20.49 -11.10 -6.89
CA ARG A 203 21.35 -11.19 -5.71
C ARG A 203 20.59 -11.67 -4.47
N PRO A 204 21.19 -12.56 -3.66
CA PRO A 204 20.62 -12.97 -2.37
C PRO A 204 20.47 -11.79 -1.43
N VAL A 205 19.42 -11.83 -0.63
CA VAL A 205 19.11 -10.79 0.37
C VAL A 205 18.85 -11.44 1.71
N GLU A 206 19.46 -10.92 2.76
CA GLU A 206 19.14 -11.24 4.14
C GLU A 206 18.55 -10.01 4.85
N ILE A 207 17.47 -10.21 5.60
CA ILE A 207 16.83 -9.16 6.40
C ILE A 207 16.60 -9.71 7.80
N ARG A 208 17.12 -9.03 8.83
CA ARG A 208 16.85 -9.38 10.23
C ARG A 208 15.90 -8.38 10.87
N LEU A 209 14.91 -8.92 11.56
CA LEU A 209 13.89 -8.20 12.32
C LEU A 209 13.98 -8.61 13.79
N GLU A 210 13.73 -7.67 14.70
CA GLU A 210 13.67 -7.92 16.13
C GLU A 210 12.50 -7.18 16.77
N ARG A 211 11.84 -7.84 17.73
CA ARG A 211 10.71 -7.28 18.47
C ARG A 211 11.21 -6.28 19.51
N GLN A 212 10.54 -5.13 19.59
CA GLN A 212 10.85 -4.08 20.55
C GLN A 212 10.42 -4.51 21.96
N ARG A 213 11.31 -4.38 22.94
CA ARG A 213 11.03 -4.76 24.33
C ARG A 213 9.88 -3.95 24.95
N ASP A 214 9.75 -2.68 24.55
CA ASP A 214 8.82 -1.72 25.16
C ASP A 214 7.46 -1.65 24.43
N LYS A 215 7.29 -2.38 23.33
CA LYS A 215 6.06 -2.38 22.52
C LYS A 215 5.77 -3.79 22.01
N ALA A 216 4.70 -4.40 22.52
CA ALA A 216 4.31 -5.78 22.17
C ALA A 216 4.18 -6.02 20.64
N ASP A 217 3.75 -4.99 19.89
CA ASP A 217 3.59 -5.03 18.44
C ASP A 217 4.65 -4.20 17.68
N GLY A 218 5.70 -3.74 18.37
CA GLY A 218 6.80 -2.99 17.78
C GLY A 218 7.89 -3.92 17.26
N TRP A 219 8.38 -3.65 16.05
CA TRP A 219 9.45 -4.37 15.39
C TRP A 219 10.43 -3.39 14.77
N THR A 220 11.71 -3.74 14.81
CA THR A 220 12.78 -2.98 14.19
C THR A 220 13.45 -3.82 13.13
N ILE A 221 13.78 -3.21 11.98
CA ILE A 221 14.69 -3.81 11.01
C ILE A 221 16.12 -3.61 11.55
N CYS A 222 16.80 -4.68 11.91
CA CYS A 222 18.16 -4.64 12.44
C CYS A 222 19.17 -4.36 11.32
N TYR A 223 19.09 -5.15 10.25
CA TYR A 223 19.91 -4.94 9.06
C TYR A 223 19.23 -5.48 7.81
N VAL A 224 19.71 -5.00 6.67
CA VAL A 224 19.39 -5.50 5.33
C VAL A 224 20.69 -5.67 4.55
N THR A 225 20.97 -6.88 4.12
CA THR A 225 22.22 -7.22 3.44
C THR A 225 21.94 -7.83 2.08
N GLU A 226 22.52 -7.26 1.03
CA GLU A 226 22.55 -7.84 -0.32
C GLU A 226 23.93 -8.43 -0.58
N PHE A 227 23.98 -9.66 -1.09
CA PHE A 227 25.22 -10.39 -1.35
C PHE A 227 25.54 -10.45 -2.83
N SER A 228 26.82 -10.46 -3.18
CA SER A 228 27.27 -10.72 -4.54
C SER A 228 28.52 -11.60 -4.57
N TYR A 229 28.75 -12.28 -5.69
CA TYR A 229 29.97 -13.05 -5.88
C TYR A 229 31.12 -12.12 -6.24
N TYR A 230 32.24 -12.26 -5.54
CA TYR A 230 33.48 -11.53 -5.79
C TYR A 230 34.65 -12.51 -5.90
N GLY A 231 35.64 -12.16 -6.72
CA GLY A 231 36.85 -12.97 -6.90
C GLY A 231 37.11 -13.34 -8.36
N PRO A 232 38.30 -13.89 -8.65
CA PRO A 232 38.65 -14.33 -9.99
C PRO A 232 37.84 -15.58 -10.39
N PRO A 233 37.72 -15.86 -11.71
CA PRO A 233 37.06 -17.07 -12.19
C PRO A 233 37.61 -18.34 -11.53
N GLY A 234 36.73 -19.16 -10.94
CA GLY A 234 37.06 -20.40 -10.24
C GLY A 234 37.31 -20.26 -8.73
N TYR A 235 37.34 -19.03 -8.20
CA TYR A 235 37.51 -18.75 -6.77
C TYR A 235 36.56 -17.64 -6.30
N GLN A 236 35.35 -17.59 -6.86
CA GLN A 236 34.37 -16.60 -6.47
C GLN A 236 33.76 -16.96 -5.11
N GLU A 237 33.77 -16.01 -4.19
CA GLU A 237 33.15 -16.12 -2.87
C GLU A 237 31.93 -15.20 -2.80
N LEU A 238 30.89 -15.66 -2.11
CA LEU A 238 29.71 -14.87 -1.85
C LEU A 238 29.99 -13.94 -0.67
N ASP A 239 30.05 -12.63 -0.91
CA ASP A 239 30.34 -11.63 0.11
C ASP A 239 29.31 -10.48 0.08
N ARG A 240 29.29 -9.66 1.13
CA ARG A 240 28.40 -8.51 1.25
C ARG A 240 28.70 -7.51 0.15
N ALA A 241 27.69 -7.19 -0.65
CA ALA A 241 27.78 -6.16 -1.68
C ALA A 241 27.28 -4.82 -1.16
N ILE A 242 26.13 -4.84 -0.49
CA ILE A 242 25.50 -3.67 0.14
C ILE A 242 24.97 -4.14 1.49
N ASP A 243 25.16 -3.35 2.53
CA ASP A 243 24.66 -3.65 3.87
C ASP A 243 24.15 -2.37 4.53
N PHE A 244 22.90 -2.40 4.99
CA PHE A 244 22.24 -1.34 5.73
C PHE A 244 22.09 -1.83 7.16
N ASP A 245 23.07 -1.54 8.02
CA ASP A 245 23.06 -1.97 9.43
C ASP A 245 22.48 -0.85 10.31
N PHE A 246 21.19 -0.95 10.58
CA PHE A 246 20.45 -0.01 11.43
C PHE A 246 20.74 -0.22 12.92
N SER A 247 21.24 -1.39 13.32
CA SER A 247 21.56 -1.69 14.72
C SER A 247 22.74 -0.86 15.23
N ILE A 248 23.67 -0.51 14.34
CA ILE A 248 24.83 0.34 14.62
C ILE A 248 24.84 1.66 13.82
N GLY A 249 23.80 1.92 13.02
CA GLY A 249 23.63 3.15 12.26
C GLY A 249 24.67 3.35 11.14
N THR A 250 25.10 2.27 10.48
CA THR A 250 26.16 2.30 9.45
C THR A 250 25.67 1.66 8.15
N GLY A 251 26.02 2.25 7.01
CA GLY A 251 25.88 1.63 5.70
C GLY A 251 27.23 1.22 5.12
N TYR A 252 27.24 0.13 4.38
CA TYR A 252 28.40 -0.40 3.68
C TYR A 252 28.06 -0.71 2.22
N GLN A 253 29.05 -0.47 1.36
CA GLN A 253 29.05 -0.89 -0.02
C GLN A 253 30.43 -1.44 -0.34
N ALA A 254 30.47 -2.56 -1.07
CA ALA A 254 31.73 -3.19 -1.46
C ALA A 254 32.70 -2.18 -2.08
N HIS A 255 33.97 -2.28 -1.68
CA HIS A 255 35.07 -1.41 -2.09
C HIS A 255 35.01 0.04 -1.60
N LEU A 256 34.04 0.41 -0.76
CA LEU A 256 33.96 1.71 -0.09
C LEU A 256 34.14 1.55 1.43
N PRO A 257 34.67 2.57 2.12
CA PRO A 257 34.65 2.59 3.57
C PRO A 257 33.20 2.67 4.08
N PRO A 258 32.88 2.05 5.23
CA PRO A 258 31.57 2.23 5.87
C PRO A 258 31.33 3.71 6.20
N GLU A 259 30.10 4.17 6.03
CA GLU A 259 29.69 5.54 6.37
C GLU A 259 28.38 5.54 7.19
N PRO A 260 28.01 6.64 7.86
CA PRO A 260 26.76 6.72 8.59
C PRO A 260 25.54 6.37 7.72
N ILE A 261 24.59 5.64 8.27
CA ILE A 261 23.41 5.11 7.55
C ILE A 261 22.59 6.20 6.86
N SER A 262 22.60 7.43 7.41
CA SER A 262 21.92 8.59 6.82
C SER A 262 22.40 8.92 5.40
N ARG A 263 23.66 8.64 5.05
CA ARG A 263 24.20 8.85 3.70
C ARG A 263 23.70 7.83 2.68
N TYR A 264 23.17 6.71 3.16
CA TYR A 264 22.62 5.62 2.37
C TYR A 264 21.12 5.77 2.08
N ALA A 265 20.46 6.85 2.54
CA ALA A 265 19.01 7.04 2.39
C ALA A 265 18.52 6.86 0.94
N ALA A 266 19.19 7.49 -0.03
CA ALA A 266 18.83 7.39 -1.44
C ALA A 266 19.06 5.97 -2.00
N LEU A 267 20.17 5.33 -1.62
CA LEU A 267 20.48 3.96 -2.04
C LEU A 267 19.46 2.97 -1.47
N PHE A 268 19.12 3.11 -0.19
CA PHE A 268 18.09 2.30 0.46
C PHE A 268 16.74 2.48 -0.24
N CYS A 269 16.33 3.70 -0.58
CA CYS A 269 15.09 3.94 -1.33
C CYS A 269 15.05 3.21 -2.69
N LEU A 270 16.14 3.25 -3.45
CA LEU A 270 16.25 2.54 -4.73
C LEU A 270 16.23 1.01 -4.52
N TRP A 271 17.01 0.53 -3.56
CA TRP A 271 17.10 -0.88 -3.21
C TRP A 271 15.72 -1.45 -2.83
N GLN A 272 14.99 -0.78 -1.93
CA GLN A 272 13.66 -1.19 -1.48
C GLN A 272 12.67 -1.35 -2.65
N ARG A 273 12.68 -0.41 -3.60
CA ARG A 273 11.82 -0.43 -4.79
C ARG A 273 12.12 -1.63 -5.68
N ASN A 274 13.40 -1.90 -5.93
CA ASN A 274 13.85 -3.01 -6.76
C ASN A 274 13.55 -4.35 -6.10
N PHE A 275 13.97 -4.52 -4.84
CA PHE A 275 13.72 -5.74 -4.06
C PHE A 275 12.23 -6.07 -4.00
N SER A 276 11.39 -5.10 -3.66
CA SER A 276 9.93 -5.30 -3.59
C SER A 276 9.33 -5.70 -4.94
N ARG A 277 9.87 -5.18 -6.05
CA ARG A 277 9.42 -5.56 -7.39
C ARG A 277 9.82 -6.99 -7.74
N TYR A 278 11.06 -7.38 -7.46
CA TYR A 278 11.56 -8.73 -7.71
C TYR A 278 10.83 -9.77 -6.85
N HIS A 279 10.59 -9.45 -5.58
CA HIS A 279 9.74 -10.24 -4.70
C HIS A 279 8.33 -10.42 -5.29
N GLY A 280 7.70 -9.33 -5.75
CA GLY A 280 6.36 -9.38 -6.38
C GLY A 280 6.29 -10.17 -7.69
N LEU A 281 7.43 -10.39 -8.36
CA LEU A 281 7.53 -11.22 -9.57
C LEU A 281 7.79 -12.70 -9.25
N GLY A 282 7.91 -13.09 -7.97
CA GLY A 282 8.18 -14.47 -7.56
C GLY A 282 9.61 -14.93 -7.83
N ILE A 283 10.55 -13.99 -7.95
CA ILE A 283 11.97 -14.29 -8.21
C ILE A 283 12.62 -15.03 -7.03
N TYR A 284 12.27 -14.64 -5.80
CA TYR A 284 12.93 -15.14 -4.61
C TYR A 284 12.15 -16.27 -3.93
N GLN A 285 12.88 -17.30 -3.51
CA GLN A 285 12.45 -18.22 -2.46
C GLN A 285 12.96 -17.70 -1.11
N CYS A 286 12.10 -17.69 -0.09
CA CYS A 286 12.46 -17.20 1.24
C CYS A 286 12.61 -18.37 2.21
N GLN A 287 13.80 -18.51 2.80
CA GLN A 287 14.01 -19.32 4.00
C GLN A 287 13.86 -18.43 5.24
N VAL A 288 13.17 -18.93 6.26
CA VAL A 288 12.91 -18.17 7.50
C VAL A 288 13.59 -18.87 8.67
N SER A 289 14.36 -18.12 9.45
CA SER A 289 14.97 -18.56 10.71
C SER A 289 14.40 -17.72 11.86
N LEU A 290 14.04 -18.37 12.96
CA LEU A 290 13.34 -17.75 14.09
C LEU A 290 14.15 -17.92 15.38
N GLU A 291 14.09 -16.92 16.25
CA GLU A 291 14.46 -17.04 17.67
C GLU A 291 13.19 -16.77 18.49
N GLU A 292 12.74 -17.79 19.24
CA GLU A 292 11.53 -17.75 20.07
C GLU A 292 11.92 -17.74 21.57
N HIS A 293 11.03 -17.26 22.43
CA HIS A 293 11.19 -17.46 23.88
C HIS A 293 11.04 -18.95 24.21
N GLU A 294 11.86 -19.47 25.13
CA GLU A 294 11.59 -20.74 25.84
C GLU A 294 10.27 -20.68 26.61
#